data_AF-A0ABD2W2J4-F1
#
_entry.id   AF-A0ABD2W2J4-F1
#
_cell.length_a   1.000
_cell.length_b   1.000
_cell.length_c   1.000
_cell.angle_alpha   90.00
_cell.angle_beta   90.00
_cell.angle_gamma   90.00
#
_symmetry.space_group_name_H-M   'P 1'
#
loop_
_entity.id
_entity.type
_entity.pdbx_description
1 polymer ?
#
loop_
_entity_poly.entity_id
_entity_poly.type
_entity_poly.pdbx_seq_one_letter_code
_entity_poly.pdbx_strand_id
1 'polypeptide(L)'
;MSSDAGEQLYNKIDTFVFFDLETTDLIKGSLMPRILELSMVAVSRNSLQSDKRNRMALPRIMQKLTLIFNPMQPINYHASMVSNLWIDNLQSLKPFDQNAYNTIMEFLKRLPGIICFVAHNGRNFDYPVFLSELEKIQQNIPDSILCVDSFDAFKEFFTDAPNLPDPPMVPQGYDEVDEEEMERMNHSNNSIDDNWDGALCMAMDAYELNSPGNMEITRRETCSNNSDGKDVLDAITNKSSEANTSNSTPAKSNTSNNMQELNETTPSNQMIRSSMNSALTPCKKLNNARRVLNYGNTKPKNFKLCSLHKYMTGQEAENQHSAEGDCISMLRCMCQMGIYFAEWADSAAISMNYIKKTRQLRMT
;
A
#
# COMPACT_ATOMS: atom_id res chain seq x y z
N MET A 1 -7.42 -43.10 41.31
CA MET A 1 -7.62 -41.69 41.75
C MET A 1 -6.23 -41.10 41.93
N SER A 2 -5.80 -39.99 41.34
CA SER A 2 -6.39 -39.02 40.41
C SER A 2 -5.26 -38.01 40.16
N SER A 3 -4.91 -37.75 38.91
CA SER A 3 -4.41 -36.44 38.45
C SER A 3 -4.42 -36.43 36.93
N ASP A 4 -5.61 -36.63 36.39
CA ASP A 4 -5.99 -36.11 35.08
C ASP A 4 -6.20 -34.59 35.28
N ALA A 5 -5.10 -33.85 35.41
CA ALA A 5 -5.11 -32.40 35.38
C ALA A 5 -4.87 -32.02 33.92
N GLY A 6 -5.96 -32.05 33.15
CA GLY A 6 -5.96 -31.65 31.75
C GLY A 6 -5.36 -30.25 31.61
N GLU A 7 -4.21 -30.18 30.97
CA GLU A 7 -3.89 -29.02 30.13
C GLU A 7 -5.09 -28.86 29.20
N GLN A 8 -5.88 -27.82 29.43
CA GLN A 8 -6.79 -27.34 28.40
C GLN A 8 -5.90 -26.99 27.21
N LEU A 9 -5.81 -27.92 26.27
CA LEU A 9 -5.20 -27.72 24.96
C LEU A 9 -6.08 -26.71 24.24
N TYR A 10 -5.93 -25.43 24.58
CA TYR A 10 -6.40 -24.36 23.72
C TYR A 10 -5.62 -24.55 22.42
N ASN A 11 -6.29 -25.11 21.42
CA ASN A 11 -5.71 -25.25 20.10
C ASN A 11 -5.33 -23.85 19.64
N LYS A 12 -4.02 -23.59 19.55
CA LYS A 12 -3.49 -22.29 19.13
C LYS A 12 -3.89 -22.02 17.68
N ILE A 13 -4.01 -20.76 17.32
CA ILE A 13 -4.23 -20.38 15.93
C ILE A 13 -2.99 -20.74 15.12
N ASP A 14 -3.18 -21.53 14.07
CA ASP A 14 -2.11 -22.00 13.19
C ASP A 14 -1.92 -21.12 11.96
N THR A 15 -3.02 -20.57 11.43
CA THR A 15 -3.02 -19.73 10.22
C THR A 15 -3.79 -18.44 10.46
N PHE A 16 -3.14 -17.31 10.13
CA PHE A 16 -3.76 -16.00 10.10
C PHE A 16 -4.09 -15.62 8.66
N VAL A 17 -5.33 -15.23 8.42
CA VAL A 17 -5.82 -14.74 7.13
C VAL A 17 -6.10 -13.25 7.26
N PHE A 18 -5.17 -12.44 6.77
CA PHE A 18 -5.37 -11.00 6.64
C PHE A 18 -6.45 -10.76 5.60
N PHE A 19 -7.45 -9.98 5.97
CA PHE A 19 -8.69 -9.86 5.22
C PHE A 19 -9.11 -8.39 5.14
N ASP A 20 -9.41 -7.93 3.94
CA ASP A 20 -9.83 -6.56 3.67
C ASP A 20 -10.79 -6.53 2.48
N LEU A 21 -11.67 -5.52 2.49
CA LEU A 21 -12.71 -5.32 1.48
C LEU A 21 -12.73 -3.87 0.97
N GLU A 22 -12.68 -3.72 -0.35
CA GLU A 22 -13.17 -2.50 -1.00
C GLU A 22 -14.66 -2.67 -1.29
N THR A 23 -15.46 -1.64 -1.01
CA THR A 23 -16.93 -1.74 -1.05
C THR A 23 -17.57 -0.53 -1.71
N THR A 24 -18.85 -0.66 -2.07
CA THR A 24 -19.57 0.40 -2.79
C THR A 24 -19.78 1.67 -1.96
N ASP A 25 -19.80 1.58 -0.63
CA ASP A 25 -20.08 2.67 0.31
C ASP A 25 -19.74 2.22 1.75
N LEU A 26 -19.92 3.09 2.73
CA LEU A 26 -19.90 2.72 4.15
C LEU A 26 -21.22 2.05 4.58
N ILE A 27 -21.18 1.33 5.70
CA ILE A 27 -22.40 0.81 6.35
C ILE A 27 -23.26 1.97 6.86
N LYS A 28 -24.53 1.99 6.47
CA LYS A 28 -25.50 3.06 6.83
C LYS A 28 -26.74 2.45 7.48
N GLY A 29 -26.75 2.35 8.80
CA GLY A 29 -27.84 1.74 9.56
C GLY A 29 -27.98 0.25 9.21
N SER A 30 -29.13 -0.13 8.63
CA SER A 30 -29.38 -1.49 8.13
C SER A 30 -28.91 -1.71 6.69
N LEU A 31 -28.52 -0.65 5.96
CA LEU A 31 -28.04 -0.78 4.59
C LEU A 31 -26.57 -1.22 4.58
N MET A 32 -26.35 -2.39 3.99
CA MET A 32 -25.02 -2.95 3.77
C MET A 32 -24.50 -2.60 2.36
N PRO A 33 -23.25 -2.12 2.22
CA PRO A 33 -22.63 -1.96 0.91
C PRO A 33 -22.37 -3.32 0.25
N ARG A 34 -22.07 -3.31 -1.06
CA ARG A 34 -21.62 -4.50 -1.80
C ARG A 34 -20.11 -4.51 -1.87
N ILE A 35 -19.53 -5.71 -1.97
CA ILE A 35 -18.10 -5.89 -2.15
C ILE A 35 -17.73 -5.58 -3.60
N LEU A 36 -16.66 -4.81 -3.80
CA LEU A 36 -16.01 -4.52 -5.08
C LEU A 36 -14.74 -5.35 -5.24
N GLU A 37 -13.92 -5.40 -4.20
CA GLU A 37 -12.70 -6.20 -4.13
C GLU A 37 -12.66 -6.90 -2.76
N LEU A 38 -12.24 -8.15 -2.76
CA LEU A 38 -11.96 -8.94 -1.56
C LEU A 38 -10.55 -9.47 -1.66
N SER A 39 -9.75 -9.29 -0.60
CA SER A 39 -8.44 -9.92 -0.51
C SER A 39 -8.29 -10.75 0.75
N MET A 40 -7.59 -11.88 0.60
CA MET A 40 -7.17 -12.77 1.67
C MET A 40 -5.67 -13.04 1.51
N VAL A 41 -4.87 -12.67 2.50
CA VAL A 41 -3.44 -13.00 2.58
C VAL A 41 -3.21 -13.90 3.80
N ALA A 42 -2.98 -15.18 3.56
CA ALA A 42 -2.82 -16.20 4.59
C ALA A 42 -1.33 -16.49 4.87
N VAL A 43 -0.98 -16.49 6.16
CA VAL A 43 0.37 -16.84 6.65
C VAL A 43 0.27 -17.78 7.86
N SER A 44 1.26 -18.66 8.01
CA SER A 44 1.33 -19.48 9.22
C SER A 44 1.72 -18.65 10.44
N ARG A 45 1.29 -19.07 11.62
CA ARG A 45 1.68 -18.49 12.91
C ARG A 45 3.18 -18.26 13.03
N ASN A 46 3.96 -19.29 12.66
CA ASN A 46 5.42 -19.27 12.75
C ASN A 46 6.07 -18.26 11.78
N SER A 47 5.32 -17.82 10.77
CA SER A 47 5.78 -16.85 9.78
C SER A 47 5.67 -15.40 10.25
N LEU A 48 5.00 -15.11 11.37
CA LEU A 48 4.84 -13.74 11.89
C LEU A 48 6.12 -13.12 12.47
N GLN A 49 7.30 -13.65 12.18
CA GLN A 49 8.56 -13.11 12.65
C GLN A 49 9.03 -11.98 11.73
N SER A 50 9.23 -10.78 12.28
CA SER A 50 9.90 -9.70 11.55
C SER A 50 11.42 -9.92 11.52
N ASP A 51 12.04 -9.70 10.37
CA ASP A 51 13.48 -9.42 10.33
C ASP A 51 13.68 -7.99 10.87
N LYS A 52 14.29 -7.86 12.05
CA LYS A 52 14.55 -6.55 12.67
C LYS A 52 15.43 -5.64 11.80
N ARG A 53 16.20 -6.21 10.87
CA ARG A 53 17.05 -5.46 9.92
C ARG A 53 16.25 -4.93 8.73
N ASN A 54 15.14 -5.57 8.40
CA ASN A 54 14.24 -5.14 7.34
C ASN A 54 12.80 -5.15 7.83
N ARG A 55 12.34 -4.00 8.35
CA ARG A 55 10.98 -3.85 8.88
C ARG A 55 9.87 -3.95 7.81
N MET A 56 10.26 -3.89 6.54
CA MET A 56 9.37 -4.09 5.40
C MET A 56 9.31 -5.54 4.93
N ALA A 57 10.15 -6.42 5.48
CA ALA A 57 10.20 -7.82 5.09
C ALA A 57 8.86 -8.50 5.39
N LEU A 58 8.31 -9.13 4.36
CA LEU A 58 7.17 -10.00 4.46
C LEU A 58 7.62 -11.45 4.59
N PRO A 59 6.80 -12.32 5.19
CA PRO A 59 7.08 -13.75 5.15
C PRO A 59 7.11 -14.26 3.71
N ARG A 60 8.08 -15.12 3.38
CA ARG A 60 8.20 -15.65 2.01
C ARG A 60 7.07 -16.63 1.66
N ILE A 61 6.57 -17.35 2.65
CA ILE A 61 5.52 -18.37 2.50
C ILE A 61 4.19 -17.70 2.83
N MET A 62 3.44 -17.36 1.78
CA MET A 62 2.10 -16.77 1.88
C MET A 62 1.19 -17.42 0.83
N GLN A 63 -0.09 -17.52 1.14
CA GLN A 63 -1.12 -17.89 0.17
C GLN A 63 -2.05 -16.69 0.01
N LYS A 64 -2.37 -16.32 -1.23
CA LYS A 64 -3.19 -15.13 -1.51
C LYS A 64 -4.38 -15.47 -2.39
N LEU A 65 -5.50 -14.81 -2.13
CA LEU A 65 -6.69 -14.81 -2.98
C LEU A 65 -7.23 -13.38 -3.05
N THR A 66 -7.26 -12.80 -4.24
CA THR A 66 -7.90 -11.51 -4.50
C THR A 66 -8.98 -11.70 -5.56
N LEU A 67 -10.20 -11.25 -5.29
CA LEU A 67 -11.36 -11.37 -6.17
C LEU A 67 -12.01 -10.00 -6.36
N ILE A 68 -12.35 -9.66 -7.60
CA ILE A 68 -13.05 -8.42 -7.97
C ILE A 68 -14.47 -8.78 -8.42
N PHE A 69 -15.45 -7.99 -8.01
CA PHE A 69 -16.87 -8.25 -8.25
C PHE A 69 -17.58 -7.08 -8.92
N ASN A 70 -18.59 -7.41 -9.72
CA ASN A 70 -19.61 -6.45 -10.10
C ASN A 70 -20.62 -6.28 -8.94
N PRO A 71 -20.75 -5.10 -8.34
CA PRO A 71 -21.64 -4.90 -7.19
C PRO A 71 -23.13 -4.97 -7.54
N MET A 72 -23.49 -4.96 -8.84
CA MET A 72 -24.88 -4.90 -9.33
C MET A 72 -25.68 -3.71 -8.77
N GLN A 73 -25.00 -2.66 -8.34
CA GLN A 73 -25.58 -1.42 -7.85
C GLN A 73 -24.59 -0.25 -8.06
N PRO A 74 -25.05 1.01 -7.97
CA PRO A 74 -24.18 2.17 -8.05
C PRO A 74 -23.11 2.18 -6.95
N ILE A 75 -21.94 2.72 -7.29
CA ILE A 75 -20.83 2.94 -6.36
C ILE A 75 -20.87 4.38 -5.88
N ASN A 76 -20.68 4.61 -4.58
CA ASN A 76 -20.52 5.95 -4.04
C ASN A 76 -19.27 6.60 -4.65
N TYR A 77 -19.38 7.85 -5.08
CA TYR A 77 -18.27 8.57 -5.72
C TYR A 77 -16.98 8.56 -4.88
N HIS A 78 -17.09 8.76 -3.56
CA HIS A 78 -15.92 8.73 -2.68
C HIS A 78 -15.32 7.33 -2.57
N ALA A 79 -16.14 6.28 -2.56
CA ALA A 79 -15.64 4.90 -2.55
C ALA A 79 -14.90 4.55 -3.86
N SER A 80 -15.44 4.95 -5.01
CA SER A 80 -14.74 4.80 -6.30
C SER A 80 -13.45 5.59 -6.35
N MET A 81 -13.42 6.82 -5.83
CA MET A 81 -12.22 7.66 -5.83
C MET A 81 -11.11 7.07 -4.96
N VAL A 82 -11.46 6.50 -3.80
CA VAL A 82 -10.49 5.93 -2.86
C VAL A 82 -9.96 4.60 -3.40
N SER A 83 -10.83 3.67 -3.76
CA SER A 83 -10.45 2.34 -4.27
C SER A 83 -9.91 2.34 -5.71
N ASN A 84 -10.12 3.44 -6.44
CA ASN A 84 -9.94 3.53 -7.88
C ASN A 84 -10.73 2.46 -8.69
N LEU A 85 -11.85 1.97 -8.13
CA LEU A 85 -12.75 1.04 -8.80
C LEU A 85 -14.02 1.75 -9.28
N TRP A 86 -14.17 1.81 -10.59
CA TRP A 86 -15.30 2.46 -11.26
C TRP A 86 -16.25 1.41 -11.83
N ILE A 87 -17.56 1.67 -11.76
CA ILE A 87 -18.59 0.70 -12.19
C ILE A 87 -18.39 0.23 -13.64
N ASP A 88 -17.93 1.12 -14.51
CA ASP A 88 -17.69 0.83 -15.93
C ASP A 88 -16.58 -0.21 -16.13
N ASN A 89 -15.59 -0.27 -15.25
CA ASN A 89 -14.53 -1.28 -15.29
C ASN A 89 -14.98 -2.65 -14.75
N LEU A 90 -16.13 -2.70 -14.05
CA LEU A 90 -16.60 -3.90 -13.36
C LEU A 90 -17.77 -4.58 -14.08
N GLN A 91 -18.32 -3.96 -15.14
CA GLN A 91 -19.58 -4.41 -15.76
C GLN A 91 -19.52 -5.86 -16.27
N SER A 92 -18.38 -6.28 -16.83
CA SER A 92 -18.19 -7.64 -17.37
C SER A 92 -17.93 -8.70 -16.30
N LEU A 93 -17.64 -8.29 -15.06
CA LEU A 93 -17.34 -9.20 -13.96
C LEU A 93 -18.61 -9.80 -13.37
N LYS A 94 -18.47 -10.93 -12.69
CA LYS A 94 -19.56 -11.58 -11.97
C LYS A 94 -19.79 -10.89 -10.62
N PRO A 95 -21.03 -10.86 -10.12
CA PRO A 95 -21.28 -10.48 -8.74
C PRO A 95 -20.72 -11.51 -7.77
N PHE A 96 -20.73 -11.17 -6.48
CA PHE A 96 -20.51 -12.16 -5.43
C PHE A 96 -21.60 -13.25 -5.54
N ASP A 97 -21.19 -14.47 -5.88
CA ASP A 97 -22.06 -15.59 -6.19
C ASP A 97 -21.60 -16.91 -5.54
N GLN A 98 -22.25 -18.02 -5.89
CA GLN A 98 -21.92 -19.33 -5.35
C GLN A 98 -20.49 -19.79 -5.73
N ASN A 99 -19.99 -19.40 -6.90
CA ASN A 99 -18.65 -19.77 -7.34
C ASN A 99 -17.59 -19.00 -6.58
N ALA A 100 -17.83 -17.71 -6.30
CA ALA A 100 -16.99 -16.91 -5.41
C ALA A 100 -16.89 -17.54 -4.01
N TYR A 101 -18.04 -17.91 -3.43
CA TYR A 101 -18.08 -18.62 -2.15
C TYR A 101 -17.30 -19.94 -2.19
N ASN A 102 -17.54 -20.78 -3.19
CA ASN A 102 -16.84 -22.06 -3.31
C ASN A 102 -15.32 -21.85 -3.43
N THR A 103 -14.88 -20.84 -4.20
CA THR A 103 -13.47 -20.47 -4.34
C THR A 103 -12.85 -20.09 -3.00
N ILE A 104 -13.52 -19.24 -2.23
CA ILE A 104 -13.09 -18.85 -0.88
C ILE A 104 -13.00 -20.08 0.03
N MET A 105 -14.01 -20.95 0.02
CA MET A 105 -14.01 -22.14 0.88
C MET A 105 -12.92 -23.14 0.50
N GLU A 106 -12.67 -23.36 -0.78
CA GLU A 106 -11.56 -24.22 -1.23
C GLU A 106 -10.20 -23.60 -0.91
N PHE A 107 -10.05 -22.28 -0.98
CA PHE A 107 -8.84 -21.60 -0.50
C PHE A 107 -8.62 -21.84 0.99
N LEU A 108 -9.65 -21.65 1.82
CA LEU A 108 -9.56 -21.86 3.28
C LEU A 108 -9.28 -23.32 3.64
N LYS A 109 -9.88 -24.29 2.95
CA LYS A 109 -9.65 -25.73 3.18
C LYS A 109 -8.19 -26.16 2.96
N ARG A 110 -7.43 -25.42 2.17
CA ARG A 110 -6.00 -25.67 1.93
C ARG A 110 -5.10 -25.12 3.03
N LEU A 111 -5.62 -24.24 3.89
CA LEU A 111 -4.86 -23.65 4.97
C LEU A 111 -4.75 -24.65 6.13
N PRO A 112 -3.56 -24.78 6.75
CA PRO A 112 -3.37 -25.74 7.83
C PRO A 112 -3.96 -25.23 9.16
N GLY A 113 -4.53 -26.17 9.93
CA GLY A 113 -4.87 -25.97 11.33
C GLY A 113 -6.01 -24.97 11.57
N ILE A 114 -5.99 -24.31 12.72
CA ILE A 114 -7.00 -23.32 13.09
C ILE A 114 -6.76 -22.01 12.35
N ILE A 115 -7.82 -21.56 11.66
CA ILE A 115 -7.81 -20.35 10.84
C ILE A 115 -8.43 -19.19 11.62
N CYS A 116 -7.71 -18.07 11.69
CA CYS A 116 -8.21 -16.83 12.24
C CYS A 116 -8.11 -15.69 11.22
N PHE A 117 -9.23 -15.05 10.93
CA PHE A 117 -9.28 -13.85 10.10
C PHE A 117 -8.81 -12.63 10.90
N VAL A 118 -8.07 -11.75 10.23
CA VAL A 118 -7.51 -10.52 10.78
C VAL A 118 -7.87 -9.36 9.85
N ALA A 119 -8.78 -8.51 10.28
CA ALA A 119 -9.20 -7.31 9.55
C ALA A 119 -9.10 -6.09 10.46
N HIS A 120 -8.87 -4.91 9.87
CA HIS A 120 -8.72 -3.67 10.61
C HIS A 120 -10.06 -2.96 10.77
N ASN A 121 -10.56 -2.85 12.00
CA ASN A 121 -11.94 -2.46 12.28
C ASN A 121 -12.98 -3.45 11.69
N GLY A 122 -12.56 -4.70 11.49
CA GLY A 122 -13.36 -5.74 10.86
C GLY A 122 -14.66 -6.07 11.57
N ARG A 123 -14.72 -5.95 12.91
CA ARG A 123 -15.96 -6.19 13.67
C ARG A 123 -17.07 -5.20 13.29
N ASN A 124 -16.69 -3.99 12.92
CA ASN A 124 -17.63 -2.93 12.59
C ASN A 124 -17.82 -2.77 11.08
N PHE A 125 -16.99 -3.41 10.25
CA PHE A 125 -17.02 -3.22 8.80
C PHE A 125 -16.90 -4.54 8.01
N ASP A 126 -15.70 -5.09 7.85
CA ASP A 126 -15.40 -6.18 6.92
C ASP A 126 -16.22 -7.44 7.17
N TYR A 127 -16.23 -7.93 8.42
CA TYR A 127 -16.93 -9.18 8.75
C TYR A 127 -18.45 -9.04 8.56
N PRO A 128 -19.12 -7.97 9.05
CA PRO A 128 -20.52 -7.75 8.74
C PRO A 128 -20.85 -7.67 7.25
N VAL A 129 -20.03 -6.98 6.44
CA VAL A 129 -20.26 -6.87 4.99
C VAL A 129 -20.12 -8.23 4.33
N PHE A 130 -19.05 -8.96 4.64
CA PHE A 130 -18.81 -10.30 4.11
C PHE A 130 -19.95 -11.27 4.46
N LEU A 131 -20.35 -11.32 5.72
CA LEU A 131 -21.46 -12.16 6.18
C LEU A 131 -22.79 -11.79 5.51
N SER A 132 -23.00 -10.51 5.16
CA SER A 132 -24.19 -10.08 4.44
C SER A 132 -24.21 -10.53 2.98
N GLU A 133 -23.06 -10.61 2.30
CA GLU A 133 -22.98 -11.21 0.96
C GLU A 133 -23.25 -12.71 1.01
N LEU A 134 -22.71 -13.42 2.02
CA LEU A 134 -23.00 -14.85 2.22
C LEU A 134 -24.50 -15.10 2.44
N GLU A 135 -25.15 -14.26 3.24
CA GLU A 135 -26.59 -14.39 3.52
C GLU A 135 -27.45 -14.20 2.26
N LYS A 136 -27.08 -13.27 1.37
CA LYS A 136 -27.78 -13.05 0.08
C LYS A 136 -27.77 -14.29 -0.80
N ILE A 137 -26.71 -15.10 -0.74
CA ILE A 137 -26.58 -16.34 -1.49
C ILE A 137 -26.94 -17.59 -0.67
N GLN A 138 -27.55 -17.41 0.52
CA GLN A 138 -27.97 -18.49 1.43
C GLN A 138 -26.82 -19.40 1.87
N GLN A 139 -25.61 -18.85 1.97
CA GLN A 139 -24.43 -19.52 2.47
C GLN A 139 -24.08 -19.05 3.88
N ASN A 140 -23.26 -19.84 4.57
CA ASN A 140 -22.73 -19.50 5.90
C ASN A 140 -21.24 -19.81 5.94
N ILE A 141 -20.51 -19.12 6.81
CA ILE A 141 -19.13 -19.48 7.10
C ILE A 141 -19.10 -20.60 8.16
N PRO A 142 -18.16 -21.56 8.12
CA PRO A 142 -18.03 -22.58 9.16
C PRO A 142 -17.76 -21.97 10.54
N ASP A 143 -18.36 -22.54 11.60
CA ASP A 143 -18.16 -22.08 12.98
C ASP A 143 -16.71 -22.18 13.46
N SER A 144 -15.92 -23.07 12.82
CA SER A 144 -14.48 -23.26 13.07
C SER A 144 -13.62 -22.10 12.60
N ILE A 145 -14.13 -21.20 11.74
CA ILE A 145 -13.38 -20.01 11.33
C ILE A 145 -13.49 -18.95 12.41
N LEU A 146 -12.33 -18.60 12.96
CA LEU A 146 -12.21 -17.55 13.97
C LEU A 146 -11.93 -16.20 13.32
N CYS A 147 -12.11 -15.12 14.08
CA CYS A 147 -11.71 -13.78 13.68
C CYS A 147 -11.30 -12.92 14.88
N VAL A 148 -10.39 -11.98 14.63
CA VAL A 148 -9.98 -10.91 15.55
C VAL A 148 -10.06 -9.56 14.85
N ASP A 149 -10.07 -8.47 15.62
CA ASP A 149 -9.99 -7.11 15.08
C ASP A 149 -8.61 -6.53 15.36
N SER A 150 -7.85 -6.19 14.30
CA SER A 150 -6.50 -5.67 14.48
C SER A 150 -6.48 -4.31 15.17
N PHE A 151 -7.56 -3.53 15.07
CA PHE A 151 -7.67 -2.24 15.76
C PHE A 151 -7.57 -2.41 17.28
N ASP A 152 -8.20 -3.45 17.83
CA ASP A 152 -8.13 -3.78 19.26
C ASP A 152 -6.73 -4.29 19.63
N ALA A 153 -6.13 -5.13 18.79
CA ALA A 153 -4.76 -5.62 18.96
C ALA A 153 -3.75 -4.47 19.08
N PHE A 154 -3.84 -3.49 18.18
CA PHE A 154 -2.95 -2.32 18.22
C PHE A 154 -3.18 -1.47 19.47
N LYS A 155 -4.45 -1.24 19.85
CA LYS A 155 -4.76 -0.48 21.05
C LYS A 155 -4.14 -1.10 22.29
N GLU A 156 -4.28 -2.40 22.46
CA GLU A 156 -3.71 -3.14 23.58
C GLU A 156 -2.18 -3.08 23.54
N PHE A 157 -1.58 -3.41 22.39
CA PHE A 157 -0.13 -3.36 22.20
C PHE A 157 0.49 -2.00 22.55
N PHE A 158 -0.12 -0.90 22.13
CA PHE A 158 0.38 0.45 22.44
C PHE A 158 -0.10 1.01 23.80
N THR A 159 -0.97 0.30 24.52
CA THR A 159 -1.38 0.64 25.89
C THR A 159 -0.52 -0.10 26.91
N ASP A 160 -0.30 -1.39 26.69
CA ASP A 160 0.40 -2.31 27.57
C ASP A 160 1.89 -2.44 27.26
N ALA A 161 2.46 -1.55 26.45
CA ALA A 161 3.91 -1.46 26.25
C ALA A 161 4.55 -0.41 27.19
N PRO A 162 4.84 -0.72 28.46
CA PRO A 162 5.93 -0.06 29.16
C PRO A 162 7.23 -0.70 28.66
N ASN A 163 8.04 0.04 27.93
CA ASN A 163 9.43 -0.32 27.60
C ASN A 163 9.61 -1.57 26.73
N LEU A 164 9.09 -1.57 25.51
CA LEU A 164 9.88 -2.22 24.45
C LEU A 164 11.20 -1.43 24.35
N PRO A 165 12.38 -2.06 24.40
CA PRO A 165 13.63 -1.34 24.19
C PRO A 165 13.53 -0.61 22.87
N ASP A 166 13.89 0.68 22.87
CA ASP A 166 13.98 1.46 21.64
C ASP A 166 14.72 0.58 20.62
N PRO A 167 14.15 0.36 19.42
CA PRO A 167 14.88 -0.40 18.42
C PRO A 167 16.22 0.31 18.24
N PRO A 168 17.35 -0.42 18.26
CA PRO A 168 18.65 0.20 18.15
C PRO A 168 18.62 1.09 16.92
N MET A 169 18.83 2.39 17.13
CA MET A 169 19.14 3.29 16.04
C MET A 169 20.43 2.74 15.46
N VAL A 170 20.34 1.99 14.37
CA VAL A 170 21.49 1.67 13.56
C VAL A 170 21.93 3.03 13.03
N PRO A 171 23.12 3.55 13.39
CA PRO A 171 23.65 4.71 12.70
C PRO A 171 23.61 4.37 11.22
N GLN A 172 23.05 5.24 10.38
CA GLN A 172 23.29 5.12 8.95
C GLN A 172 24.81 5.15 8.79
N GLY A 173 25.40 3.97 8.64
CA GLY A 173 26.74 3.84 8.11
C GLY A 173 26.64 4.44 6.73
N TYR A 174 27.26 5.61 6.56
CA TYR A 174 27.81 5.97 5.28
C TYR A 174 28.85 4.89 5.01
N ASP A 175 28.47 3.88 4.23
CA ASP A 175 29.46 3.10 3.52
C ASP A 175 30.22 4.13 2.68
N GLU A 176 31.49 4.38 3.00
CA GLU A 176 32.39 5.10 2.11
C GLU A 176 32.41 4.30 0.82
N VAL A 177 31.62 4.74 -0.15
CA VAL A 177 31.60 4.13 -1.47
C VAL A 177 32.94 4.47 -2.10
N ASP A 178 33.81 3.47 -2.22
CA ASP A 178 35.02 3.59 -3.03
C ASP A 178 34.60 3.86 -4.47
N GLU A 179 34.69 5.13 -4.89
CA GLU A 179 34.30 5.59 -6.23
C GLU A 179 35.00 4.77 -7.33
N GLU A 180 36.19 4.23 -7.05
CA GLU A 180 36.94 3.39 -7.99
C GLU A 180 36.30 2.00 -8.20
N GLU A 181 35.58 1.45 -7.23
CA GLU A 181 34.92 0.15 -7.37
C GLU A 181 33.59 0.26 -8.13
N MET A 182 32.90 1.39 -7.99
CA MET A 182 31.66 1.70 -8.71
C MET A 182 31.89 1.97 -10.21
N GLU A 183 33.01 2.60 -10.58
CA GLU A 183 33.38 2.78 -11.99
C GLU A 183 33.79 1.47 -12.68
N ARG A 184 34.44 0.55 -11.95
CA ARG A 184 34.82 -0.78 -12.50
C ARG A 184 33.62 -1.65 -12.84
N MET A 185 32.52 -1.57 -12.07
CA MET A 185 31.29 -2.30 -12.40
C MET A 185 30.54 -1.70 -13.59
N ASN A 186 30.57 -0.38 -13.77
CA ASN A 186 29.93 0.28 -14.90
C ASN A 186 30.65 0.07 -16.25
N HIS A 187 31.96 -0.21 -16.24
CA HIS A 187 32.72 -0.50 -17.46
C HIS A 187 32.61 -1.95 -17.95
N SER A 188 32.00 -2.85 -17.17
CA SER A 188 31.84 -4.26 -17.56
C SER A 188 30.46 -4.60 -18.15
N ASN A 189 29.52 -3.64 -18.21
CA ASN A 189 28.15 -3.89 -18.67
C ASN A 189 27.83 -3.41 -20.10
N ASN A 190 28.82 -3.00 -20.90
CA ASN A 190 28.60 -2.61 -22.31
C ASN A 190 28.65 -3.80 -23.30
N SER A 191 28.13 -4.98 -22.95
CA SER A 191 28.09 -6.13 -23.86
C SER A 191 26.91 -7.08 -23.65
N ILE A 192 25.70 -6.55 -23.54
CA ILE A 192 24.50 -7.23 -24.05
C ILE A 192 23.64 -6.13 -24.69
N ASP A 193 23.96 -5.83 -25.95
CA ASP A 193 23.15 -4.99 -26.83
C ASP A 193 21.98 -5.83 -27.37
N ASP A 194 20.80 -5.24 -27.29
CA ASP A 194 19.49 -5.86 -27.45
C ASP A 194 19.17 -6.11 -28.93
N ASN A 195 19.61 -7.25 -29.46
CA ASN A 195 19.23 -7.69 -30.81
C ASN A 195 17.93 -8.53 -30.85
N TRP A 196 17.07 -8.43 -29.82
CA TRP A 196 15.80 -9.19 -29.74
C TRP A 196 14.54 -8.34 -29.95
N ASP A 197 14.64 -7.01 -29.88
CA ASP A 197 13.48 -6.12 -30.02
C ASP A 197 12.94 -6.09 -31.46
N GLY A 198 13.82 -6.16 -32.47
CA GLY A 198 13.41 -6.18 -33.87
C GLY A 198 12.66 -7.46 -34.27
N ALA A 199 13.08 -8.62 -33.72
CA ALA A 199 12.44 -9.91 -34.02
C ALA A 199 11.07 -10.06 -33.35
N LEU A 200 10.89 -9.46 -32.17
CA LEU A 200 9.60 -9.44 -31.47
C LEU A 200 8.58 -8.52 -32.16
N CYS A 201 9.01 -7.35 -32.64
CA CYS A 201 8.13 -6.46 -33.43
C CYS A 201 7.66 -7.14 -34.74
N MET A 202 8.56 -7.78 -35.48
CA MET A 202 8.19 -8.48 -36.71
C MET A 202 7.28 -9.70 -36.48
N ALA A 203 7.42 -10.39 -35.35
CA ALA A 203 6.56 -11.51 -34.98
C ALA A 203 5.15 -11.05 -34.56
N MET A 204 5.02 -9.88 -33.94
CA MET A 204 3.74 -9.26 -33.61
C MET A 204 2.99 -8.82 -34.89
N ASP A 205 3.67 -8.15 -35.81
CA ASP A 205 3.06 -7.66 -37.07
C ASP A 205 2.60 -8.83 -37.98
N ALA A 206 3.33 -9.95 -37.96
CA ALA A 206 2.97 -11.15 -38.71
C ALA A 206 1.73 -11.90 -38.14
N TYR A 207 1.42 -11.71 -36.86
CA TYR A 207 0.23 -12.27 -36.21
C TYR A 207 -1.03 -11.44 -36.48
N GLU A 208 -0.87 -10.12 -36.61
CA GLU A 208 -1.97 -9.19 -36.91
C GLU A 208 -2.45 -9.32 -38.37
N LEU A 209 -1.57 -9.72 -39.28
CA LEU A 209 -1.90 -9.99 -40.69
C LEU A 209 -2.45 -11.40 -40.98
N ASN A 210 -2.36 -12.36 -40.04
CA ASN A 210 -2.71 -13.77 -40.29
C ASN A 210 -3.84 -14.35 -39.43
N SER A 211 -4.60 -13.53 -38.69
CA SER A 211 -5.82 -14.03 -38.03
C SER A 211 -7.01 -14.04 -39.00
N PRO A 212 -7.63 -15.20 -39.29
CA PRO A 212 -8.79 -15.29 -40.17
C PRO A 212 -10.07 -14.99 -39.38
N GLY A 213 -10.71 -13.86 -39.65
CA GLY A 213 -12.08 -13.63 -39.18
C GLY A 213 -12.48 -12.16 -39.01
N ASN A 214 -12.78 -11.48 -40.11
CA ASN A 214 -14.15 -11.00 -40.32
C ASN A 214 -14.34 -10.47 -41.74
N MET A 215 -15.21 -11.18 -42.47
CA MET A 215 -15.75 -10.82 -43.77
C MET A 215 -16.52 -9.49 -43.71
N GLU A 216 -16.45 -8.79 -44.85
CA GLU A 216 -17.34 -7.73 -45.29
C GLU A 216 -18.82 -7.99 -44.94
N ILE A 217 -19.49 -6.93 -44.45
CA ILE A 217 -20.91 -6.75 -44.72
C ILE A 217 -21.05 -5.60 -45.70
N THR A 218 -21.23 -5.99 -46.95
CA THR A 218 -21.84 -5.21 -48.02
C THR A 218 -23.12 -4.51 -47.55
N ARG A 219 -23.18 -3.19 -47.68
CA ARG A 219 -24.44 -2.47 -47.89
C ARG A 219 -24.30 -1.57 -49.12
N ARG A 220 -24.86 -2.07 -50.23
CA ARG A 220 -25.12 -1.33 -51.46
C ARG A 220 -26.62 -1.04 -51.45
N GLU A 221 -26.99 0.20 -51.18
CA GLU A 221 -28.24 0.78 -51.69
C GLU A 221 -27.90 2.12 -52.35
N THR A 222 -28.42 2.22 -53.56
CA THR A 222 -28.23 3.23 -54.60
C THR A 222 -28.84 4.58 -54.25
N CYS A 223 -28.25 5.68 -54.77
CA CYS A 223 -28.95 6.72 -55.56
C CYS A 223 -27.96 7.76 -56.14
N SER A 224 -27.77 7.67 -57.46
CA SER A 224 -27.64 8.70 -58.51
C SER A 224 -27.12 10.13 -58.23
N ASN A 225 -26.04 10.46 -58.96
CA ASN A 225 -25.82 11.58 -59.88
C ASN A 225 -25.98 13.05 -59.44
N ASN A 226 -24.86 13.80 -59.43
CA ASN A 226 -24.50 14.94 -60.31
C ASN A 226 -23.32 15.72 -59.65
N SER A 227 -22.14 15.76 -60.27
CA SER A 227 -21.61 16.85 -61.14
C SER A 227 -21.35 18.14 -60.31
N ASP A 228 -20.20 18.82 -60.29
CA ASP A 228 -19.19 19.12 -61.30
C ASP A 228 -17.92 19.74 -60.63
N GLY A 229 -16.80 19.68 -61.35
CA GLY A 229 -15.69 20.66 -61.31
C GLY A 229 -14.51 20.34 -60.38
N LYS A 230 -13.34 19.89 -60.90
CA LYS A 230 -12.20 20.71 -61.42
C LYS A 230 -11.62 21.67 -60.37
N ASP A 231 -10.33 21.88 -60.18
CA ASP A 231 -9.08 21.70 -60.94
C ASP A 231 -7.94 21.93 -59.89
N VAL A 232 -6.88 21.11 -59.81
CA VAL A 232 -5.56 21.26 -60.47
C VAL A 232 -4.62 22.33 -59.87
N LEU A 233 -3.53 21.81 -59.27
CA LEU A 233 -2.09 22.20 -59.27
C LEU A 233 -1.59 23.56 -58.73
N ASP A 234 -0.63 23.42 -57.79
CA ASP A 234 0.74 23.98 -57.75
C ASP A 234 1.02 25.44 -58.15
N ALA A 235 1.72 26.18 -57.28
CA ALA A 235 3.16 26.45 -57.45
C ALA A 235 3.69 27.61 -56.59
N ILE A 236 4.84 27.31 -55.98
CA ILE A 236 5.88 28.15 -55.39
C ILE A 236 6.42 29.17 -56.43
N THR A 237 6.73 30.43 -56.06
CA THR A 237 8.08 31.07 -56.17
C THR A 237 8.13 32.62 -56.07
N ASN A 238 8.99 33.07 -55.14
CA ASN A 238 10.11 34.03 -55.28
C ASN A 238 9.95 35.57 -55.35
N LYS A 239 10.79 36.20 -54.49
CA LYS A 239 11.65 37.41 -54.65
C LYS A 239 10.95 38.78 -54.60
N SER A 240 11.50 39.87 -54.03
CA SER A 240 12.82 40.17 -53.46
C SER A 240 12.82 41.58 -52.80
N SER A 241 13.74 41.80 -51.85
CA SER A 241 14.53 43.02 -51.57
C SER A 241 13.87 44.37 -51.24
N GLU A 242 14.25 44.96 -50.09
CA GLU A 242 15.02 46.22 -50.05
C GLU A 242 15.68 46.46 -48.67
N ALA A 243 16.81 47.16 -48.71
CA ALA A 243 17.84 47.27 -47.67
C ALA A 243 17.81 48.61 -46.92
N ASN A 244 18.44 48.68 -45.73
CA ASN A 244 19.50 49.63 -45.33
C ASN A 244 19.64 49.72 -43.79
N THR A 245 20.75 49.23 -43.22
CA THR A 245 21.91 49.99 -42.61
C THR A 245 21.58 50.55 -41.21
N SER A 246 22.32 50.32 -40.11
CA SER A 246 23.77 50.32 -39.87
C SER A 246 24.18 49.72 -38.50
N ASN A 247 25.31 48.97 -38.49
CA ASN A 247 26.46 48.91 -37.53
C ASN A 247 26.26 49.35 -36.06
N SER A 248 26.78 48.72 -34.99
CA SER A 248 28.10 48.07 -34.79
C SER A 248 28.17 47.28 -33.45
N THR A 249 28.92 46.18 -33.47
CA THR A 249 29.41 45.23 -32.43
C THR A 249 30.57 45.78 -31.56
N PRO A 250 31.33 45.00 -30.73
CA PRO A 250 31.06 43.89 -29.77
C PRO A 250 31.91 43.99 -28.45
N ALA A 251 31.76 43.07 -27.49
CA ALA A 251 32.91 42.55 -26.71
C ALA A 251 32.62 41.20 -26.02
N LYS A 252 33.54 40.26 -26.19
CA LYS A 252 33.68 38.96 -25.51
C LYS A 252 34.67 39.08 -24.35
N SER A 253 34.59 38.23 -23.33
CA SER A 253 35.78 37.55 -22.78
C SER A 253 35.43 36.37 -21.86
N ASN A 254 36.16 35.29 -22.06
CA ASN A 254 36.15 34.02 -21.33
C ASN A 254 37.02 34.06 -20.05
N THR A 255 36.74 33.09 -19.16
CA THR A 255 37.66 32.30 -18.30
C THR A 255 38.45 32.97 -17.17
N SER A 256 38.33 32.44 -15.94
CA SER A 256 39.37 31.61 -15.29
C SER A 256 38.98 31.19 -13.85
N ASN A 257 39.54 30.05 -13.45
CA ASN A 257 39.28 29.29 -12.22
C ASN A 257 39.76 29.95 -10.92
N ASN A 258 39.34 29.33 -9.81
CA ASN A 258 39.89 29.37 -8.44
C ASN A 258 39.47 30.54 -7.55
N MET A 259 38.57 30.24 -6.60
CA MET A 259 38.74 30.56 -5.18
C MET A 259 37.85 29.64 -4.35
N GLN A 260 38.21 28.36 -4.40
CA GLN A 260 37.97 27.38 -3.35
C GLN A 260 38.95 27.75 -2.20
N GLU A 261 38.71 28.90 -1.57
CA GLU A 261 39.57 29.50 -0.52
C GLU A 261 38.76 30.43 0.41
N LEU A 262 37.50 30.09 0.67
CA LEU A 262 36.71 30.63 1.78
C LEU A 262 36.27 29.50 2.72
N ASN A 263 37.16 28.53 2.89
CA ASN A 263 37.14 27.64 4.05
C ASN A 263 37.81 28.38 5.21
N GLU A 264 37.29 28.15 6.42
CA GLU A 264 37.98 28.40 7.69
C GLU A 264 38.07 29.86 8.20
N THR A 265 36.97 30.34 8.80
CA THR A 265 37.09 31.23 9.96
C THR A 265 36.06 30.88 11.04
N THR A 266 36.42 29.95 11.92
CA THR A 266 35.79 29.74 13.23
C THR A 266 36.32 30.77 14.23
N PRO A 267 35.49 31.57 14.93
CA PRO A 267 36.01 32.44 15.98
C PRO A 267 36.24 31.66 17.28
N SER A 268 37.42 31.92 17.84
CA SER A 268 38.05 31.25 18.98
C SER A 268 37.48 31.64 20.35
N ASN A 269 37.39 30.64 21.23
CA ASN A 269 37.48 30.67 22.70
C ASN A 269 37.27 32.02 23.44
N GLN A 270 36.21 32.11 24.25
CA GLN A 270 36.18 33.04 25.39
C GLN A 270 36.34 32.31 26.72
N MET A 271 37.41 32.68 27.41
CA MET A 271 37.81 32.19 28.72
C MET A 271 36.83 32.60 29.82
N ILE A 272 36.55 31.66 30.72
CA ILE A 272 35.87 31.88 31.99
C ILE A 272 36.75 32.82 32.85
N ARG A 273 36.20 33.98 33.26
CA ARG A 273 36.76 34.78 34.35
C ARG A 273 35.79 34.85 35.52
N SER A 274 36.24 34.32 36.65
CA SER A 274 35.69 34.49 37.98
C SER A 274 35.90 35.92 38.47
N SER A 275 34.85 36.58 38.94
CA SER A 275 34.94 37.78 39.76
C SER A 275 33.65 37.92 40.57
N MET A 276 33.78 37.75 41.88
CA MET A 276 32.70 37.96 42.84
C MET A 276 32.37 39.45 43.02
N ASN A 277 31.11 39.69 43.41
CA ASN A 277 30.53 40.87 44.08
C ASN A 277 30.13 42.08 43.21
N SER A 278 28.82 42.25 42.96
CA SER A 278 28.01 43.20 43.75
C SER A 278 26.55 43.29 43.27
N ALA A 279 25.68 43.59 44.23
CA ALA A 279 24.35 44.20 44.14
C ALA A 279 23.19 43.41 43.48
N LEU A 280 22.31 42.96 44.38
CA LEU A 280 20.97 42.42 44.16
C LEU A 280 20.11 43.32 43.26
N THR A 281 19.63 42.76 42.15
CA THR A 281 18.42 43.22 41.45
C THR A 281 17.50 42.01 41.22
N PRO A 282 16.16 42.15 41.36
CA PRO A 282 15.25 41.01 41.28
C PRO A 282 15.26 40.39 39.89
N CYS A 283 15.81 39.19 39.79
CA CYS A 283 15.81 38.37 38.59
C CYS A 283 14.35 38.07 38.20
N LYS A 284 13.89 38.66 37.09
CA LYS A 284 12.71 38.18 36.39
C LYS A 284 12.94 36.69 36.14
N LYS A 285 12.04 35.83 36.63
CA LYS A 285 12.06 34.40 36.32
C LYS A 285 12.07 34.26 34.80
N LEU A 286 13.26 34.10 34.22
CA LEU A 286 13.40 33.51 32.92
C LEU A 286 12.81 32.13 33.09
N ASN A 287 11.70 31.90 32.42
CA ASN A 287 11.15 30.57 32.28
C ASN A 287 12.29 29.74 31.72
N ASN A 288 12.93 28.95 32.58
CA ASN A 288 13.65 27.78 32.16
C ASN A 288 12.56 26.88 31.56
N ALA A 289 12.19 27.16 30.32
CA ALA A 289 11.73 26.14 29.40
C ALA A 289 12.88 25.14 29.41
N ARG A 290 12.81 24.17 30.32
CA ARG A 290 13.56 22.94 30.24
C ARG A 290 13.28 22.51 28.81
N ARG A 291 14.27 22.64 27.92
CA ARG A 291 14.19 22.06 26.58
C ARG A 291 14.09 20.57 26.86
N VAL A 292 12.86 20.10 27.00
CA VAL A 292 12.54 18.69 27.01
C VAL A 292 12.96 18.26 25.62
N LEU A 293 14.02 17.45 25.55
CA LEU A 293 14.29 16.68 24.36
C LEU A 293 13.02 15.85 24.13
N ASN A 294 12.27 16.17 23.08
CA ASN A 294 11.15 15.35 22.64
C ASN A 294 11.76 14.02 22.16
N TYR A 295 11.95 13.08 23.07
CA TYR A 295 11.99 11.67 22.71
C TYR A 295 10.63 11.41 22.05
N GLY A 296 10.66 10.99 20.78
CA GLY A 296 9.48 10.90 19.92
C GLY A 296 8.29 10.24 20.60
N ASN A 297 7.07 10.65 20.24
CA ASN A 297 5.84 10.08 20.78
C ASN A 297 5.96 8.54 20.85
N THR A 298 5.86 7.97 22.05
CA THR A 298 5.88 6.51 22.27
C THR A 298 4.64 5.80 21.72
N LYS A 299 3.68 6.56 21.20
CA LYS A 299 2.40 6.09 20.68
C LYS A 299 2.09 6.70 19.31
N PRO A 300 1.41 5.95 18.42
CA PRO A 300 0.96 6.49 17.15
C PRO A 300 -0.07 7.62 17.36
N LYS A 301 -0.12 8.57 16.43
CA LYS A 301 -1.05 9.71 16.49
C LYS A 301 -2.52 9.30 16.43
N ASN A 302 -2.80 8.23 15.68
CA ASN A 302 -4.10 7.62 15.54
C ASN A 302 -3.89 6.15 15.15
N PHE A 303 -4.96 5.35 15.24
CA PHE A 303 -4.93 3.93 14.93
C PHE A 303 -5.47 3.62 13.53
N LYS A 304 -5.35 4.55 12.58
CA LYS A 304 -5.61 4.22 11.16
C LYS A 304 -4.47 3.35 10.64
N LEU A 305 -4.80 2.36 9.80
CA LEU A 305 -3.81 1.42 9.27
C LEU A 305 -2.60 2.10 8.61
N CYS A 306 -2.81 3.10 7.75
CA CYS A 306 -1.71 3.83 7.10
C CYS A 306 -0.79 4.53 8.11
N SER A 307 -1.36 5.17 9.14
CA SER A 307 -0.59 5.81 10.22
C SER A 307 0.21 4.80 11.04
N LEU A 308 -0.40 3.65 11.33
CA LEU A 308 0.24 2.57 12.08
C LEU A 308 1.37 1.93 11.28
N HIS A 309 1.13 1.62 10.01
CA HIS A 309 2.15 1.10 9.09
C HIS A 309 3.36 2.03 9.07
N LYS A 310 3.15 3.32 8.76
CA LYS A 310 4.22 4.32 8.76
C LYS A 310 4.95 4.40 10.09
N TYR A 311 4.23 4.37 11.20
CA TYR A 311 4.83 4.42 12.53
C TYR A 311 5.70 3.19 12.84
N MET A 312 5.23 1.99 12.51
CA MET A 312 5.89 0.73 12.87
C MET A 312 7.04 0.38 11.92
N THR A 313 6.87 0.61 10.62
CA THR A 313 7.85 0.25 9.60
C THR A 313 8.81 1.39 9.24
N GLY A 314 8.39 2.65 9.49
CA GLY A 314 9.11 3.84 9.05
C GLY A 314 8.83 4.26 7.61
N GLN A 315 7.98 3.52 6.88
CA GLN A 315 7.70 3.76 5.46
C GLN A 315 6.19 3.88 5.18
N GLU A 316 5.83 4.62 4.13
CA GLU A 316 4.45 4.68 3.67
C GLU A 316 3.99 3.30 3.16
N ALA A 317 2.70 3.01 3.33
CA ALA A 317 2.12 1.79 2.77
C ALA A 317 2.05 1.91 1.23
N GLU A 318 2.40 0.81 0.55
CA GLU A 318 2.28 0.66 -0.89
C GLU A 318 0.86 0.22 -1.26
N ASN A 319 0.36 0.66 -2.42
CA ASN A 319 -0.97 0.27 -2.95
C ASN A 319 -2.12 0.44 -1.93
N GLN A 320 -2.07 1.53 -1.15
CA GLN A 320 -3.16 1.89 -0.23
C GLN A 320 -4.47 1.97 -1.02
N HIS A 321 -5.56 1.51 -0.39
CA HIS A 321 -6.89 1.47 -1.00
C HIS A 321 -7.04 0.42 -2.12
N SER A 322 -6.17 -0.59 -2.12
CA SER A 322 -6.50 -1.89 -2.70
C SER A 322 -6.64 -2.88 -1.56
N ALA A 323 -7.58 -3.81 -1.68
CA ALA A 323 -7.82 -4.79 -0.62
C ALA A 323 -6.56 -5.62 -0.32
N GLU A 324 -5.78 -5.97 -1.36
CA GLU A 324 -4.50 -6.68 -1.15
C GLU A 324 -3.45 -5.79 -0.49
N GLY A 325 -3.31 -4.53 -0.90
CA GLY A 325 -2.36 -3.59 -0.32
C GLY A 325 -2.59 -3.35 1.17
N ASP A 326 -3.86 -3.26 1.57
CA ASP A 326 -4.25 -3.08 2.97
C ASP A 326 -4.04 -4.38 3.78
N CYS A 327 -4.32 -5.56 3.21
CA CYS A 327 -3.92 -6.84 3.81
C CYS A 327 -2.41 -6.95 4.05
N ILE A 328 -1.61 -6.57 3.07
CA ILE A 328 -0.14 -6.60 3.16
C ILE A 328 0.37 -5.60 4.20
N SER A 329 -0.23 -4.41 4.26
CA SER A 329 0.09 -3.40 5.26
C SER A 329 -0.22 -3.88 6.68
N MET A 330 -1.36 -4.54 6.88
CA MET A 330 -1.69 -5.19 8.15
C MET A 330 -0.68 -6.29 8.51
N LEU A 331 -0.35 -7.17 7.56
CA LEU A 331 0.61 -8.25 7.77
C LEU A 331 1.98 -7.71 8.20
N ARG A 332 2.48 -6.64 7.56
CA ARG A 332 3.73 -5.97 7.96
C ARG A 332 3.68 -5.50 9.40
N CYS A 333 2.58 -4.88 9.81
CA CYS A 333 2.40 -4.43 11.19
C CYS A 333 2.39 -5.61 12.17
N MET A 334 1.70 -6.70 11.86
CA MET A 334 1.66 -7.89 12.72
C MET A 334 3.00 -8.60 12.80
N CYS A 335 3.80 -8.60 11.74
CA CYS A 335 5.18 -9.09 11.80
C CYS A 335 6.03 -8.27 12.79
N GLN A 336 5.79 -6.95 12.91
CA GLN A 336 6.47 -6.11 13.92
C GLN A 336 6.01 -6.43 15.35
N MET A 337 4.75 -6.81 15.56
CA MET A 337 4.24 -7.28 16.85
C MET A 337 4.74 -8.70 17.17
N GLY A 338 4.94 -9.52 16.14
CA GLY A 338 5.51 -10.86 16.25
C GLY A 338 4.66 -11.81 17.09
N ILE A 339 5.33 -12.53 17.99
CA ILE A 339 4.68 -13.52 18.87
C ILE A 339 3.60 -12.91 19.77
N TYR A 340 3.76 -11.65 20.16
CA TYR A 340 2.76 -10.94 20.98
C TYR A 340 1.40 -10.94 20.29
N PHE A 341 1.35 -10.64 18.99
CA PHE A 341 0.08 -10.65 18.25
C PHE A 341 -0.54 -12.06 18.24
N ALA A 342 0.27 -13.10 18.03
CA ALA A 342 -0.24 -14.46 17.96
C ALA A 342 -0.81 -14.94 19.30
N GLU A 343 -0.16 -14.59 20.42
CA GLU A 343 -0.64 -14.91 21.77
C GLU A 343 -1.88 -14.09 22.15
N TRP A 344 -1.90 -12.81 21.78
CA TRP A 344 -3.09 -11.97 21.93
C TRP A 344 -4.27 -12.53 21.14
N ALA A 345 -4.04 -12.99 19.90
CA ALA A 345 -5.09 -13.52 19.06
C ALA A 345 -5.67 -14.83 19.62
N ASP A 346 -4.85 -15.70 20.22
CA ASP A 346 -5.33 -16.96 20.83
C ASP A 346 -6.36 -16.70 21.95
N SER A 347 -6.25 -15.59 22.68
CA SER A 347 -7.17 -15.23 23.76
C SER A 347 -8.35 -14.36 23.29
N ALA A 348 -8.14 -13.53 22.27
CA ALA A 348 -9.13 -12.57 21.78
C ALA A 348 -10.04 -13.10 20.65
N ALA A 349 -9.65 -14.20 20.01
CA ALA A 349 -10.37 -14.74 18.87
C ALA A 349 -11.76 -15.27 19.24
N ILE A 350 -12.72 -14.98 18.36
CA ILE A 350 -14.10 -15.45 18.46
C ILE A 350 -14.51 -16.09 17.13
N SER A 351 -15.51 -16.97 17.14
CA SER A 351 -16.10 -17.48 15.90
C SER A 351 -16.68 -16.33 15.06
N MET A 352 -16.43 -16.32 13.75
CA MET A 352 -16.93 -15.25 12.88
C MET A 352 -18.47 -15.18 12.87
N ASN A 353 -19.15 -16.31 13.04
CA ASN A 353 -20.61 -16.36 13.16
C ASN A 353 -21.15 -15.63 14.40
N TYR A 354 -20.32 -15.39 15.43
CA TYR A 354 -20.74 -14.60 16.58
C TYR A 354 -21.06 -13.15 16.19
N ILE A 355 -20.32 -12.57 15.23
CA ILE A 355 -20.55 -11.21 14.71
C ILE A 355 -21.96 -11.08 14.12
N LYS A 356 -22.44 -12.10 13.40
CA LYS A 356 -23.79 -12.15 12.83
C LYS A 356 -24.85 -12.04 13.93
N LYS A 357 -24.72 -12.83 15.00
CA LYS A 357 -25.68 -12.89 16.11
C LYS A 357 -25.78 -11.56 16.87
N THR A 358 -24.64 -10.92 17.17
CA THR A 358 -24.62 -9.65 17.90
C THR A 358 -25.29 -8.53 17.10
N ARG A 359 -25.17 -8.53 15.77
CA ARG A 359 -25.83 -7.52 14.93
C ARG A 359 -27.34 -7.72 14.84
N GLN A 360 -27.82 -8.96 14.73
CA GLN A 360 -29.25 -9.24 14.73
C GLN A 360 -29.90 -8.74 16.03
N LEU A 361 -29.26 -8.96 17.18
CA LEU A 361 -29.73 -8.48 18.49
C LEU A 361 -29.74 -6.94 18.64
N ARG A 362 -28.93 -6.21 17.88
CA ARG A 362 -28.91 -4.74 17.90
C ARG A 362 -29.98 -4.11 16.99
N MET A 363 -30.57 -4.90 16.08
CA MET A 363 -31.60 -4.44 15.14
C MET A 363 -33.02 -4.82 15.57
N THR A 364 -33.17 -5.73 16.54
CA THR A 364 -34.40 -6.04 17.26
C THR A 364 -34.55 -5.16 18.49
#